data_AF-A0A961L612-F1
#
_entry.id   AF-A0A961L612-F1
#
_cell.length_a   1.000
_cell.length_b   1.000
_cell.length_c   1.000
_cell.angle_alpha   90.00
_cell.angle_beta   90.00
_cell.angle_gamma   90.00
#
_symmetry.space_group_name_H-M   'P 1'
#
loop_
_entity.id
_entity.type
_entity.pdbx_description
1 polymer ?
#
loop_
_entity_poly.entity_id
_entity_poly.type
_entity_poly.pdbx_seq_one_letter_code
_entity_poly.pdbx_strand_id
1 'polypeptide(L)'
;DAPFDAASPFKIGLMVVFILGLSFIGYVSIKVVGARRGIAPEGLAFEAGFGRTTLEYYDGFVFGALAPDRPDLPPIASGGRYDALTRALGQGRGIPAVGGIVRPEALLALAGGAP
;
A
#
# COMPACT_ATOMS: atom_id res chain seq x y z
N ASP A 1 24.34 -16.32 -7.87
CA ASP A 1 23.01 -16.06 -8.49
C ASP A 1 22.80 -14.57 -8.62
N ALA A 2 22.75 -14.05 -9.85
CA ALA A 2 22.69 -12.61 -10.09
C ALA A 2 21.25 -12.09 -9.87
N PRO A 3 21.05 -10.92 -9.23
CA PRO A 3 19.74 -10.36 -8.86
C PRO A 3 18.87 -9.88 -10.04
N PHE A 4 19.20 -10.27 -11.28
CA PHE A 4 18.60 -9.77 -12.52
C PHE A 4 17.89 -10.84 -13.36
N ASP A 5 17.69 -12.06 -12.85
CA ASP A 5 16.93 -13.11 -13.59
C ASP A 5 15.40 -12.81 -13.73
N ALA A 6 14.97 -11.66 -13.20
CA ALA A 6 13.67 -11.04 -13.45
C ALA A 6 13.57 -10.31 -14.81
N ALA A 7 14.67 -10.15 -15.55
CA ALA A 7 14.75 -9.34 -16.78
C ALA A 7 14.27 -10.04 -18.06
N SER A 8 13.48 -11.13 -17.97
CA SER A 8 12.85 -11.73 -19.16
C SER A 8 11.68 -10.85 -19.62
N PRO A 9 11.71 -10.31 -20.86
CA PRO A 9 10.60 -9.51 -21.39
C PRO A 9 9.25 -10.25 -21.35
N PHE A 10 9.29 -11.58 -21.48
CA PHE A 10 8.10 -12.43 -21.42
C PHE A 10 7.52 -12.51 -20.01
N LYS A 11 8.36 -12.74 -18.97
CA LYS A 11 7.90 -12.77 -17.56
C LYS A 11 7.34 -11.41 -17.15
N ILE A 12 8.01 -10.32 -17.53
CA ILE A 12 7.54 -8.95 -17.28
C ILE A 12 6.20 -8.70 -17.98
N GLY A 13 6.09 -9.05 -19.26
CA GLY A 13 4.85 -8.93 -20.03
C GLY A 13 3.69 -9.69 -19.38
N LEU A 14 3.94 -10.91 -18.90
CA LEU A 14 2.95 -11.71 -18.20
C LEU A 14 2.52 -11.06 -16.87
N MET A 15 3.45 -10.52 -16.09
CA MET A 15 3.14 -9.79 -14.85
C MET A 15 2.29 -8.55 -15.12
N VAL A 16 2.60 -7.79 -16.17
CA VAL A 16 1.83 -6.61 -16.56
C VAL A 16 0.41 -7.01 -16.93
N VAL A 17 0.23 -8.03 -17.78
CA VAL A 17 -1.11 -8.52 -18.15
C VAL A 17 -1.88 -9.00 -16.92
N PHE A 18 -1.23 -9.69 -16.00
CA PHE A 18 -1.84 -10.15 -14.75
C PHE A 18 -2.29 -8.99 -13.85
N ILE A 19 -1.42 -8.01 -13.60
CA ILE A 19 -1.72 -6.82 -12.79
C ILE A 19 -2.86 -6.00 -13.43
N LEU A 20 -2.83 -5.83 -14.75
CA LEU A 20 -3.90 -5.15 -15.48
C LEU A 20 -5.23 -5.91 -15.40
N GLY A 21 -5.20 -7.24 -15.49
CA GLY A 21 -6.38 -8.09 -15.31
C GLY A 21 -7.00 -7.94 -13.93
N LEU A 22 -6.19 -8.07 -12.87
CA LEU A 22 -6.65 -7.84 -11.49
C LEU A 22 -7.19 -6.42 -11.27
N SER A 23 -6.51 -5.43 -11.84
CA SER A 23 -6.92 -4.02 -11.75
C SER A 23 -8.26 -3.78 -12.47
N PHE A 24 -8.46 -4.37 -13.64
CA PHE A 24 -9.71 -4.28 -14.39
C PHE A 24 -10.86 -4.98 -13.66
N ILE A 25 -10.64 -6.19 -13.15
CA ILE A 25 -11.62 -6.92 -12.34
C ILE A 25 -11.99 -6.09 -11.11
N GLY A 26 -10.99 -5.59 -10.36
CA GLY A 26 -11.21 -4.73 -9.21
C GLY A 26 -12.01 -3.47 -9.55
N TYR A 27 -11.69 -2.81 -10.67
CA TYR A 27 -12.43 -1.63 -11.15
C TYR A 27 -13.90 -1.95 -11.45
N VAL A 28 -14.17 -3.04 -12.19
CA VAL A 28 -15.54 -3.47 -12.52
C VAL A 28 -16.29 -3.86 -11.24
N SER A 29 -15.66 -4.61 -10.33
CA SER A 29 -16.24 -4.97 -9.03
C SER A 29 -16.61 -3.73 -8.22
N ILE A 30 -15.73 -2.74 -8.12
CA ILE A 30 -16.01 -1.48 -7.40
C ILE A 30 -17.16 -0.72 -8.06
N LYS A 31 -17.25 -0.72 -9.39
CA LYS A 31 -18.33 -0.02 -10.12
C LYS A 31 -19.68 -0.73 -10.01
N VAL A 32 -19.71 -2.06 -10.03
CA VAL A 32 -20.95 -2.87 -9.99
C VAL A 32 -21.42 -3.09 -8.56
N VAL A 33 -20.51 -3.52 -7.68
CA VAL A 33 -20.81 -3.82 -6.28
C VAL A 33 -20.77 -2.55 -5.45
N GLY A 34 -20.04 -1.51 -5.83
CA GLY A 34 -19.99 -0.25 -5.08
C GLY A 34 -18.88 -0.23 -4.03
N ALA A 35 -18.16 0.89 -3.96
CA ALA A 35 -16.91 1.05 -3.19
C ALA A 35 -17.01 0.83 -1.66
N ARG A 36 -18.22 0.75 -1.12
CA ARG A 36 -18.45 0.59 0.34
C ARG A 36 -18.71 -0.85 0.77
N ARG A 37 -18.94 -1.79 -0.17
CA ARG A 37 -19.18 -3.20 0.16
C ARG A 37 -17.84 -3.93 0.32
N GLY A 38 -17.65 -4.60 1.45
CA GLY A 38 -16.43 -5.36 1.77
C GLY A 38 -15.43 -4.65 2.68
N ILE A 39 -15.68 -3.41 3.07
CA ILE A 39 -14.93 -2.73 4.14
C ILE A 39 -15.82 -2.77 5.39
N ALA A 40 -15.33 -3.39 6.46
CA ALA A 40 -15.96 -3.37 7.78
C ALA A 40 -15.31 -2.25 8.62
N PRO A 41 -15.79 -1.00 8.52
CA PRO A 41 -15.16 0.14 9.21
C PRO A 41 -15.12 -0.03 10.73
N GLU A 42 -16.06 -0.78 11.31
CA GLU A 42 -16.09 -1.15 12.72
C GLU A 42 -14.86 -1.94 13.18
N GLY A 43 -14.16 -2.61 12.25
CA GLY A 43 -12.91 -3.34 12.53
C GLY A 43 -11.66 -2.49 12.41
N LEU A 44 -11.76 -1.22 12.00
CA LEU A 44 -10.61 -0.33 11.85
C LEU A 44 -10.33 0.41 13.17
N ALA A 45 -9.18 0.13 13.77
CA ALA A 45 -8.72 0.88 14.94
C ALA A 45 -8.32 2.32 14.55
N PHE A 46 -8.80 3.29 15.32
CA PHE A 46 -8.38 4.69 15.20
C PHE A 46 -7.42 5.05 16.33
N GLU A 47 -6.26 5.59 15.98
CA GLU A 47 -5.26 6.04 16.95
C GLU A 47 -4.78 7.45 16.58
N ALA A 48 -5.05 8.42 17.46
CA ALA A 48 -4.71 9.83 17.22
C ALA A 48 -3.19 10.10 17.20
N GLY A 49 -2.39 9.23 17.85
CA GLY A 49 -0.94 9.35 17.97
C GLY A 49 -0.15 8.71 16.82
N PHE A 50 -0.80 7.88 16.01
CA PHE A 50 -0.13 6.97 15.06
C PHE A 50 0.80 7.68 14.06
N GLY A 51 0.46 8.91 13.64
CA GLY A 51 1.26 9.68 12.69
C GLY A 51 2.50 10.39 13.28
N ARG A 52 2.63 10.47 14.61
CA ARG A 52 3.63 11.33 15.27
C ARG A 52 5.07 10.80 15.23
N THR A 53 5.27 9.51 14.99
CA THR A 53 6.58 8.86 15.16
C THR A 53 7.19 8.31 13.87
N THR A 54 6.42 8.24 12.78
CA THR A 54 6.85 7.49 11.58
C THR A 54 6.45 8.09 10.23
N LEU A 55 5.65 9.15 10.20
CA LEU A 55 4.92 9.57 8.99
C LEU A 55 4.88 11.11 8.80
N GLU A 56 5.96 11.81 9.16
CA GLU A 56 6.02 13.28 9.19
C GLU A 56 5.87 13.98 7.82
N TYR A 57 6.01 13.26 6.70
CA TYR A 57 5.81 13.81 5.35
C TYR A 57 4.36 13.76 4.86
N TYR A 58 3.46 13.15 5.62
CA TYR A 58 2.04 13.11 5.29
C TYR A 58 1.33 14.33 5.89
N ASP A 59 0.46 14.95 5.10
CA ASP A 59 -0.26 16.18 5.47
C ASP A 59 -1.76 15.97 5.71
N GLY A 60 -2.17 14.70 5.80
CA GLY A 60 -3.54 14.31 6.09
C GLY A 60 -3.62 13.02 6.91
N PHE A 61 -4.62 12.18 6.62
CA PHE A 61 -4.75 10.90 7.31
C PHE A 61 -3.59 9.97 6.97
N VAL A 62 -3.29 9.09 7.91
CA VAL A 62 -2.30 8.02 7.79
C VAL A 62 -2.92 6.70 8.21
N PHE A 63 -2.37 5.60 7.71
CA PHE A 63 -2.82 4.24 8.03
C PHE A 63 -1.65 3.27 8.14
N GLY A 64 -1.87 2.17 8.86
CA GLY A 64 -0.95 1.05 8.93
C GLY A 64 -1.68 -0.28 9.05
N ALA A 65 -1.11 -1.32 8.45
CA ALA A 65 -1.50 -2.70 8.67
C ALA A 65 -0.48 -3.34 9.62
N LEU A 66 -0.93 -3.63 10.84
CA LEU A 66 -0.13 -4.20 11.91
C LEU A 66 -0.48 -5.69 12.07
N ALA A 67 0.44 -6.48 12.64
CA ALA A 67 0.19 -7.85 13.03
C ALA A 67 0.11 -7.91 14.57
N PRO A 68 -1.10 -7.87 15.17
CA PRO A 68 -1.25 -7.81 16.64
C PRO A 68 -0.56 -8.95 17.37
N ASP A 69 -0.55 -10.15 16.76
CA ASP A 69 0.07 -11.36 17.33
C ASP A 69 1.59 -11.44 17.10
N ARG A 70 2.16 -10.49 16.35
CA ARG A 70 3.60 -10.40 16.03
C ARG A 70 4.11 -8.97 16.23
N PRO A 71 4.13 -8.47 17.48
CA PRO A 71 4.58 -7.11 17.79
C PRO A 71 6.08 -6.89 17.51
N ASP A 72 6.83 -7.97 17.30
CA ASP A 72 8.21 -7.94 16.85
C ASP A 72 8.37 -7.50 15.38
N LEU A 73 7.32 -7.61 14.58
CA LEU A 73 7.34 -7.19 13.17
C LEU A 73 7.02 -5.69 13.03
N PRO A 74 7.69 -4.98 12.11
CA PRO A 74 7.27 -3.64 11.73
C PRO A 74 5.89 -3.69 11.03
N PRO A 75 5.22 -2.54 10.85
CA PRO A 75 3.97 -2.49 10.09
C PRO A 75 4.13 -3.13 8.70
N ILE A 76 3.27 -4.10 8.38
CA ILE A 76 3.26 -4.85 7.11
C ILE A 76 3.02 -3.90 5.94
N ALA A 77 2.14 -2.94 6.13
CA ALA A 77 1.91 -1.85 5.21
C ALA A 77 1.72 -0.54 5.97
N SER A 78 2.07 0.57 5.34
CA SER A 78 1.88 1.91 5.90
C SER A 78 1.69 2.93 4.79
N GLY A 79 0.88 3.95 5.02
CA GLY A 79 0.63 4.98 4.02
C GLY A 79 -0.16 6.17 4.56
N GLY A 80 -0.56 7.05 3.65
CA GLY A 80 -1.32 8.25 3.99
C GLY A 80 -1.45 9.24 2.83
N ARG A 81 -1.96 10.42 3.13
CA ARG A 81 -2.13 11.55 2.20
C ARG A 81 -0.91 12.49 2.20
N TYR A 82 -0.43 12.88 1.02
CA TYR A 82 0.80 13.67 0.83
C TYR A 82 0.68 14.74 -0.26
N ASP A 83 -0.31 15.63 -0.13
CA ASP A 83 -0.57 16.66 -1.14
C ASP A 83 0.57 17.68 -1.22
N ALA A 84 1.14 18.06 -0.07
CA ALA A 84 2.24 19.00 0.08
C ALA A 84 3.49 18.54 -0.67
N LEU A 85 3.77 17.22 -0.65
CA LEU A 85 4.88 16.64 -1.41
C LEU A 85 4.68 16.83 -2.91
N THR A 86 3.48 16.54 -3.43
CA THR A 86 3.21 16.75 -4.86
C THR A 86 3.30 18.22 -5.25
N ARG A 87 2.88 19.14 -4.37
CA ARG A 87 2.99 20.58 -4.59
C ARG A 87 4.43 21.06 -4.61
N ALA A 88 5.26 20.55 -3.71
CA ALA A 88 6.69 20.88 -3.65
C ALA A 88 7.41 20.44 -4.93
N LEU A 89 7.14 19.22 -5.40
CA LEU A 89 7.72 18.68 -6.64
C LEU A 89 7.13 19.32 -7.90
N GLY A 90 5.87 19.73 -7.87
CA GLY A 90 5.16 20.35 -8.99
C GLY A 90 5.30 21.88 -9.06
N GLN A 91 6.29 22.47 -8.39
CA GLN A 91 6.58 23.91 -8.42
C GLN A 91 5.35 24.77 -8.06
N GLY A 92 4.62 24.38 -7.02
CA GLY A 92 3.41 25.07 -6.58
C GLY A 92 2.11 24.52 -7.17
N ARG A 93 2.17 23.69 -8.21
CA ARG A 93 1.04 22.88 -8.69
C ARG A 93 1.05 21.54 -7.96
N GLY A 94 -0.07 21.16 -7.36
CA GLY A 94 -0.22 19.87 -6.66
C GLY A 94 -1.48 19.16 -7.12
N ILE A 95 -1.48 17.84 -6.99
CA ILE A 95 -2.66 16.99 -7.16
C ILE A 95 -2.94 16.29 -5.83
N PRO A 96 -4.20 16.06 -5.46
CA PRO A 96 -4.51 15.24 -4.29
C PRO A 96 -3.84 13.87 -4.42
N ALA A 97 -3.12 13.44 -3.40
CA ALA A 97 -2.30 12.24 -3.48
C ALA A 97 -2.39 11.38 -2.21
N VAL A 98 -2.62 10.08 -2.43
CA VAL A 98 -2.65 9.05 -1.40
C VAL A 98 -1.89 7.83 -1.90
N GLY A 99 -1.21 7.16 -0.99
CA GLY A 99 -0.42 5.97 -1.30
C GLY A 99 0.25 5.41 -0.06
N GLY A 100 0.97 4.31 -0.25
CA GLY A 100 1.64 3.60 0.82
C GLY A 100 2.58 2.53 0.28
N ILE A 101 3.25 1.86 1.21
CA ILE A 101 4.17 0.77 0.93
C ILE A 101 3.64 -0.51 1.55
N VAL A 102 3.97 -1.64 0.94
CA VAL A 102 3.88 -2.98 1.54
C VAL A 102 5.32 -3.45 1.72
N ARG A 103 5.68 -3.93 2.91
CA ARG A 103 7.01 -4.43 3.24
C ARG A 103 7.07 -5.93 2.94
N PRO A 104 7.72 -6.36 1.85
CA PRO A 104 7.70 -7.76 1.44
C PRO A 104 8.28 -8.69 2.51
N GLU A 105 9.34 -8.27 3.20
CA GLU A 105 10.02 -9.07 4.22
C GLU A 105 9.11 -9.32 5.43
N ALA A 106 8.40 -8.28 5.89
CA ALA A 106 7.45 -8.40 6.99
C ALA A 106 6.22 -9.23 6.58
N LEU A 107 5.76 -9.08 5.34
CA LEU A 107 4.66 -9.87 4.79
C LEU A 107 5.03 -11.37 4.68
N LEU A 108 6.24 -11.68 4.20
CA LEU A 108 6.74 -13.04 4.10
C LEU A 108 6.93 -13.67 5.49
N ALA A 109 7.53 -12.93 6.43
CA ALA A 109 7.70 -13.38 7.81
C ALA A 109 6.36 -13.63 8.52
N LEU A 110 5.31 -12.86 8.18
CA LEU A 110 3.96 -13.07 8.68
C LEU A 110 3.29 -14.31 8.04
N ALA A 111 3.53 -14.54 6.74
CA ALA A 111 2.99 -15.68 6.01
C ALA A 111 3.68 -17.02 6.35
N GLY A 112 4.70 -17.01 7.21
CA GLY A 112 5.51 -18.19 7.53
C GLY A 112 6.51 -18.57 6.44
N GLY A 113 6.74 -17.69 5.45
CA GLY A 113 7.80 -17.85 4.46
C GLY A 113 9.15 -17.57 5.11
N ALA A 114 9.97 -18.60 5.28
CA ALA A 114 11.36 -18.43 5.68
C ALA A 114 12.12 -17.62 4.61
N PRO A 115 13.09 -16.77 5.00
CA PRO A 115 13.99 -16.09 4.07
C PRO A 115 14.85 -17.06 3.26
#